data_AF-A0A365H1L2-F1
#
_entry.id   AF-A0A365H1L2-F1
#
_cell.length_a   1.000
_cell.length_b   1.000
_cell.length_c   1.000
_cell.angle_alpha   90.00
_cell.angle_beta   90.00
_cell.angle_gamma   90.00
#
_symmetry.space_group_name_H-M   'P 1'
#
loop_
_entity.id
_entity.type
_entity.pdbx_description
1 polymer ?
#
loop_
_entity_poly.entity_id
_entity_poly.type
_entity_poly.pdbx_seq_one_letter_code
_entity_poly.pdbx_strand_id
1 'polypeptide(L)'
;MGISSREAQPCPARCSHADTSVPRRGARARRPLSRHGSATSVPGTAAGRVACGKDPRPTGARARPRGGSVAAPDLLRGLPAAPGSAAGPVLPMGRPPALPAPRAVTDPEQEIAAAVAALDRVHADLSARSAAARPGPARDILAAQAAIAADPDLRAGVLARVMAGEDAAHALRHAVDEHRRAFLVAGGRLAERAADLDDIAHRAVAGLLGLPMPGVPDPGHPFILVADDLSPADTASLDPAVVLALVTERGGPTCHTAILARALGLPAVVGCAGALAAATPARLAVVDGGTGHVRFGVAKHEIAAVRAAAPPARPAPGRGPGRTADGHPVELMLNIGSAADLAGLDVTGVPGVGLFRTEFLFLDRWTEPAEDEQAAAYAEVFAAFGHGRVTVRTLDAGADKPLPFLDLPEEANPALGLRGLRTARRRPDVLDTQLRAIARAAATAPAEVTVLAPMVSTPREAADFAARARRHGLARVGVMVEVPAAALLADRLLESVDLLNVGTNDLAQYALAADRHSGDLPDLLDPWQPALLHLVARCAEAGRRAGKPVCVCGEAAADPLLAPVLVGLGVTRLSMSARALPAVRANLARYDLAECRRMAGRALSASDAAQARTRAGSG
;
A
#
# COMPACT_ATOMS: atom_id res chain seq x y z
N MET A 1 9.35 50.58 -30.79
CA MET A 1 9.49 51.41 -32.00
C MET A 1 8.23 51.23 -32.85
N GLY A 2 7.59 52.34 -33.28
CA GLY A 2 6.43 52.40 -34.22
C GLY A 2 5.04 52.21 -33.57
N ILE A 3 4.29 53.27 -33.19
CA ILE A 3 3.27 54.04 -33.96
C ILE A 3 2.13 53.12 -34.46
N SER A 4 0.87 53.22 -34.00
CA SER A 4 -0.09 54.24 -34.45
C SER A 4 -1.39 54.23 -33.63
N SER A 5 -1.87 55.44 -33.31
CA SER A 5 -3.16 55.80 -32.72
C SER A 5 -4.25 55.98 -33.80
N ARG A 6 -5.51 55.63 -33.47
CA ARG A 6 -6.70 56.29 -34.03
C ARG A 6 -7.85 56.31 -33.02
N GLU A 7 -8.25 57.52 -32.64
CA GLU A 7 -9.51 57.87 -31.98
C GLU A 7 -10.67 57.90 -32.99
N ALA A 8 -11.89 57.60 -32.52
CA ALA A 8 -13.13 58.30 -32.90
C ALA A 8 -14.31 57.88 -31.99
N GLN A 9 -14.77 58.83 -31.16
CA GLN A 9 -16.08 58.94 -30.48
C GLN A 9 -17.13 59.58 -31.46
N PRO A 10 -18.41 59.91 -31.11
CA PRO A 10 -19.40 59.37 -30.12
C PRO A 10 -20.90 59.34 -30.59
N CYS A 11 -21.77 58.64 -29.82
CA CYS A 11 -23.23 58.86 -29.47
C CYS A 11 -24.33 59.09 -30.55
N PRO A 12 -25.67 59.11 -30.24
CA PRO A 12 -26.44 58.77 -29.01
C PRO A 12 -27.81 58.02 -29.22
N ALA A 13 -28.50 57.74 -28.10
CA ALA A 13 -29.99 57.68 -27.89
C ALA A 13 -30.78 56.49 -28.52
N ARG A 14 -31.83 55.88 -27.95
CA ARG A 14 -32.77 56.21 -26.85
C ARG A 14 -33.62 54.95 -26.48
N CYS A 15 -34.00 54.87 -25.21
CA CYS A 15 -35.30 54.42 -24.63
C CYS A 15 -35.95 53.06 -24.97
N SER A 16 -36.17 52.22 -23.94
CA SER A 16 -37.48 52.05 -23.27
C SER A 16 -37.41 51.02 -22.12
N HIS A 17 -37.55 51.47 -20.86
CA HIS A 17 -38.58 51.16 -19.85
C HIS A 17 -38.62 49.72 -19.30
N ALA A 18 -38.21 49.53 -18.03
CA ALA A 18 -39.02 49.57 -16.78
C ALA A 18 -39.45 48.12 -16.43
N ASP A 19 -39.54 47.62 -15.20
CA ASP A 19 -39.56 48.09 -13.81
C ASP A 19 -39.41 46.76 -13.00
N THR A 20 -38.80 46.61 -11.83
CA THR A 20 -39.27 47.04 -10.51
C THR A 20 -38.26 46.62 -9.43
N SER A 21 -38.20 47.44 -8.38
CA SER A 21 -37.42 47.40 -7.15
C SER A 21 -37.88 46.39 -6.07
N VAL A 22 -36.90 45.74 -5.38
CA VAL A 22 -36.60 45.70 -3.90
C VAL A 22 -37.76 45.29 -2.94
N PRO A 23 -37.61 44.43 -1.87
CA PRO A 23 -36.61 44.61 -0.79
C PRO A 23 -36.05 43.41 0.00
N ARG A 24 -34.88 43.66 0.60
CA ARG A 24 -34.39 43.07 1.86
C ARG A 24 -35.07 43.73 3.06
N ARG A 25 -35.46 42.93 4.07
CA ARG A 25 -35.21 43.08 5.53
C ARG A 25 -36.21 42.26 6.35
N GLY A 26 -35.76 41.66 7.46
CA GLY A 26 -36.68 41.26 8.54
C GLY A 26 -36.15 40.23 9.52
N ALA A 27 -35.33 40.65 10.47
CA ALA A 27 -35.07 39.91 11.71
C ALA A 27 -36.33 39.86 12.59
N ARG A 28 -36.57 38.74 13.28
CA ARG A 28 -37.33 38.71 14.55
C ARG A 28 -37.00 37.45 15.36
N ALA A 29 -36.71 37.69 16.64
CA ALA A 29 -36.48 36.71 17.70
C ALA A 29 -37.78 36.39 18.47
N ARG A 30 -37.72 35.31 19.27
CA ARG A 30 -38.49 34.88 20.48
C ARG A 30 -38.93 33.42 20.33
N ARG A 31 -38.94 32.53 21.34
CA ARG A 31 -38.41 32.34 22.70
C ARG A 31 -38.81 30.88 23.08
N PRO A 32 -38.26 30.27 24.15
CA PRO A 32 -38.40 28.83 24.46
C PRO A 32 -39.65 28.50 25.29
N LEU A 33 -40.10 27.24 25.25
CA LEU A 33 -41.15 26.71 26.12
C LEU A 33 -40.62 25.67 27.10
N SER A 34 -41.10 25.79 28.33
CA SER A 34 -40.66 25.18 29.58
C SER A 34 -41.44 23.93 29.97
N ARG A 35 -40.78 23.14 30.84
CA ARG A 35 -41.29 22.11 31.78
C ARG A 35 -42.72 22.32 32.30
N HIS A 36 -43.47 21.21 32.46
CA HIS A 36 -44.42 20.79 33.53
C HIS A 36 -44.43 19.23 33.44
N GLY A 37 -44.37 18.34 34.44
CA GLY A 37 -44.58 18.44 35.87
C GLY A 37 -45.93 17.82 36.27
N SER A 38 -46.00 16.51 36.61
CA SER A 38 -46.91 15.96 37.64
C SER A 38 -46.78 14.44 37.83
N ALA A 39 -46.80 14.04 39.08
CA ALA A 39 -46.65 12.69 39.62
C ALA A 39 -47.99 12.05 40.01
N THR A 40 -48.00 10.72 40.14
CA THR A 40 -48.89 9.85 40.94
C THR A 40 -48.34 8.42 40.80
N SER A 41 -48.25 7.49 41.76
CA SER A 41 -48.54 7.41 43.20
C SER A 41 -48.08 6.01 43.67
N VAL A 42 -47.54 5.92 44.89
CA VAL A 42 -47.10 4.73 45.68
C VAL A 42 -48.35 4.05 46.30
N PRO A 43 -48.42 2.72 46.64
CA PRO A 43 -47.81 2.10 47.85
C PRO A 43 -47.25 0.67 47.61
N GLY A 44 -46.41 0.04 48.43
CA GLY A 44 -46.04 0.20 49.83
C GLY A 44 -46.08 -1.17 50.53
N THR A 45 -45.27 -1.37 51.58
CA THR A 45 -45.22 -2.48 52.59
C THR A 45 -44.47 -3.77 52.20
N ALA A 46 -43.70 -4.46 53.06
CA ALA A 46 -43.20 -4.29 54.44
C ALA A 46 -42.02 -5.28 54.64
N ALA A 47 -40.86 -4.86 55.18
CA ALA A 47 -40.36 -5.11 56.54
C ALA A 47 -40.29 -6.58 57.02
N GLY A 48 -39.08 -7.03 57.39
CA GLY A 48 -38.86 -8.25 58.19
C GLY A 48 -37.37 -8.50 58.49
N ARG A 49 -37.00 -8.44 59.78
CA ARG A 49 -35.64 -8.46 60.34
C ARG A 49 -35.36 -9.81 61.06
N VAL A 50 -34.07 -10.21 61.07
CA VAL A 50 -33.29 -10.79 62.21
C VAL A 50 -33.25 -12.33 62.50
N ALA A 51 -32.00 -12.77 62.75
CA ALA A 51 -31.47 -13.79 63.69
C ALA A 51 -31.09 -15.24 63.27
N CYS A 52 -29.76 -15.45 63.23
CA CYS A 52 -28.91 -16.35 64.05
C CYS A 52 -29.12 -17.89 64.12
N GLY A 53 -28.10 -18.63 63.63
CA GLY A 53 -27.29 -19.55 64.46
C GLY A 53 -27.42 -21.07 64.27
N LYS A 54 -26.34 -21.73 63.79
CA LYS A 54 -25.56 -22.82 64.44
C LYS A 54 -24.73 -23.66 63.42
N ASP A 55 -23.44 -23.80 63.71
CA ASP A 55 -22.42 -24.70 63.12
C ASP A 55 -22.53 -26.14 63.75
N PRO A 56 -21.78 -27.24 63.40
CA PRO A 56 -20.56 -27.34 62.56
C PRO A 56 -20.29 -28.64 61.70
N ARG A 57 -19.35 -28.49 60.71
CA ARG A 57 -18.27 -29.43 60.24
C ARG A 57 -18.57 -30.76 59.48
N PRO A 58 -17.58 -31.39 58.78
CA PRO A 58 -16.44 -30.89 57.96
C PRO A 58 -16.38 -31.59 56.55
N THR A 59 -15.59 -31.15 55.56
CA THR A 59 -14.31 -31.79 55.16
C THR A 59 -13.80 -31.19 53.84
N GLY A 60 -12.47 -31.10 53.69
CA GLY A 60 -11.82 -31.21 52.38
C GLY A 60 -11.34 -29.92 51.69
N ALA A 61 -10.39 -29.21 52.30
CA ALA A 61 -9.57 -28.25 51.58
C ALA A 61 -8.71 -28.95 50.50
N ARG A 62 -8.88 -28.56 49.24
CA ARG A 62 -7.82 -28.59 48.22
C ARG A 62 -7.73 -27.20 47.59
N ALA A 63 -6.66 -26.49 47.92
CA ALA A 63 -6.31 -25.23 47.29
C ALA A 63 -6.11 -25.44 45.79
N ARG A 64 -6.89 -24.73 44.96
CA ARG A 64 -6.60 -24.60 43.53
C ARG A 64 -5.43 -23.63 43.37
N PRO A 65 -4.43 -23.93 42.52
CA PRO A 65 -3.39 -22.96 42.22
C PRO A 65 -4.04 -21.74 41.58
N ARG A 66 -3.66 -20.54 42.05
CA ARG A 66 -4.03 -19.28 41.40
C ARG A 66 -3.34 -19.27 40.03
N GLY A 67 -4.02 -19.76 39.01
CA GLY A 67 -3.64 -19.55 37.62
C GLY A 67 -3.66 -18.06 37.36
N GLY A 68 -2.51 -17.50 36.99
CA GLY A 68 -2.42 -16.12 36.52
C GLY A 68 -3.40 -15.95 35.36
N SER A 69 -4.29 -14.96 35.49
CA SER A 69 -5.12 -14.52 34.37
C SER A 69 -4.18 -14.08 33.25
N VAL A 70 -4.16 -14.83 32.16
CA VAL A 70 -3.58 -14.35 30.90
C VAL A 70 -4.50 -13.23 30.45
N ALA A 71 -3.99 -12.00 30.41
CA ALA A 71 -4.73 -10.87 29.86
C ALA A 71 -5.25 -11.23 28.47
N ALA A 72 -6.50 -10.86 28.16
CA ALA A 72 -7.06 -11.09 26.84
C ALA A 72 -6.15 -10.44 25.77
N PRO A 73 -5.93 -11.10 24.61
CA PRO A 73 -5.07 -10.56 23.58
C PRO A 73 -5.64 -9.24 23.05
N ASP A 74 -4.77 -8.24 22.87
CA ASP A 74 -5.17 -6.97 22.28
C ASP A 74 -5.41 -7.19 20.79
N LEU A 75 -6.69 -7.17 20.38
CA LEU A 75 -7.08 -7.21 18.98
C LEU A 75 -7.12 -5.79 18.44
N LEU A 76 -6.15 -5.46 17.60
CA LEU A 76 -6.13 -4.22 16.84
C LEU A 76 -6.54 -4.49 15.40
N ARG A 77 -7.07 -3.45 14.77
CA ARG A 77 -7.50 -3.46 13.38
C ARG A 77 -6.84 -2.29 12.66
N GLY A 78 -6.16 -2.61 11.57
CA GLY A 78 -5.66 -1.64 10.61
C GLY A 78 -6.16 -1.97 9.21
N LEU A 79 -5.54 -1.33 8.23
CA LEU A 79 -5.78 -1.54 6.82
C LEU A 79 -4.99 -2.76 6.31
N PRO A 80 -5.64 -3.72 5.62
CA PRO A 80 -4.93 -4.80 4.96
C PRO A 80 -4.02 -4.25 3.87
N ALA A 81 -2.72 -4.48 4.00
CA ALA A 81 -1.70 -3.94 3.10
C ALA A 81 -1.00 -5.01 2.27
N ALA A 82 -0.80 -6.21 2.80
CA ALA A 82 -0.26 -7.31 2.02
C ALA A 82 -0.79 -8.64 2.56
N PRO A 83 -1.40 -9.49 1.72
CA PRO A 83 -2.10 -10.68 2.18
C PRO A 83 -1.14 -11.74 2.73
N GLY A 84 -1.69 -12.58 3.61
CA GLY A 84 -0.97 -13.64 4.29
C GLY A 84 -1.09 -13.51 5.79
N SER A 85 -0.71 -14.57 6.52
CA SER A 85 -0.68 -14.55 7.97
C SER A 85 0.68 -15.02 8.48
N ALA A 86 1.16 -14.35 9.52
CA ALA A 86 2.39 -14.71 10.21
C ALA A 86 2.24 -14.55 11.72
N ALA A 87 3.05 -15.30 12.45
CA ALA A 87 3.05 -15.29 13.90
C ALA A 87 4.48 -15.42 14.46
N GLY A 88 4.81 -14.56 15.42
CA GLY A 88 6.16 -14.46 15.96
C GLY A 88 6.30 -13.43 17.07
N PRO A 89 7.52 -13.28 17.61
CA PRO A 89 7.84 -12.21 18.56
C PRO A 89 7.79 -10.85 17.87
N VAL A 90 7.34 -9.84 18.58
CA VAL A 90 7.24 -8.46 18.10
C VAL A 90 8.49 -7.68 18.47
N LEU A 91 8.95 -6.82 17.56
CA LEU A 91 9.94 -5.78 17.81
C LEU A 91 9.43 -4.43 17.28
N PRO A 92 9.29 -3.41 18.15
CA PRO A 92 8.99 -2.06 17.72
C PRO A 92 10.24 -1.38 17.14
N MET A 93 10.06 -0.64 16.04
CA MET A 93 11.04 0.31 15.53
C MET A 93 11.11 1.53 16.47
N GLY A 94 12.32 2.00 16.77
CA GLY A 94 12.52 3.17 17.60
C GLY A 94 11.94 4.43 16.97
N ARG A 95 11.25 5.25 17.76
CA ARG A 95 10.85 6.60 17.35
C ARG A 95 12.05 7.55 17.46
N PRO A 96 12.06 8.65 16.69
CA PRO A 96 12.96 9.77 16.96
C PRO A 96 12.96 10.13 18.45
N PRO A 97 14.10 10.09 19.15
CA PRO A 97 14.14 10.30 20.58
C PRO A 97 13.83 11.76 20.91
N ALA A 98 12.93 11.97 21.88
CA ALA A 98 12.78 13.27 22.52
C ALA A 98 13.93 13.47 23.50
N LEU A 99 14.59 14.64 23.46
CA LEU A 99 15.64 14.94 24.42
C LEU A 99 15.03 15.07 25.83
N PRO A 100 15.63 14.43 26.85
CA PRO A 100 15.26 14.67 28.24
C PRO A 100 15.64 16.08 28.67
N ALA A 101 15.26 16.50 29.89
CA ALA A 101 15.74 17.76 30.44
C ALA A 101 17.29 17.78 30.48
N PRO A 102 17.95 18.91 30.15
CA PRO A 102 19.40 19.03 30.22
C PRO A 102 19.92 18.66 31.60
N ARG A 103 21.02 17.91 31.64
CA ARG A 103 21.69 17.57 32.90
C ARG A 103 22.98 18.38 33.04
N ALA A 104 23.32 18.69 34.28
CA ALA A 104 24.60 19.32 34.58
C ALA A 104 25.74 18.33 34.25
N VAL A 105 26.72 18.80 33.48
CA VAL A 105 27.92 18.04 33.17
C VAL A 105 28.83 18.02 34.39
N THR A 106 29.08 16.83 34.92
CA THR A 106 30.00 16.61 36.06
C THR A 106 31.39 16.16 35.60
N ASP A 107 31.47 15.51 34.44
CA ASP A 107 32.71 15.03 33.82
C ASP A 107 32.64 15.23 32.29
N PRO A 108 33.21 16.33 31.76
CA PRO A 108 33.21 16.58 30.32
C PRO A 108 33.91 15.51 29.49
N GLU A 109 34.97 14.86 30.01
CA GLU A 109 35.70 13.83 29.26
C GLU A 109 34.84 12.59 29.06
N GLN A 110 34.08 12.20 30.09
CA GLN A 110 33.12 11.11 30.00
C GLN A 110 32.00 11.40 28.98
N GLU A 111 31.49 12.63 28.97
CA GLU A 111 30.47 13.07 28.01
C GLU A 111 30.98 13.04 26.56
N ILE A 112 32.20 13.53 26.32
CA ILE A 112 32.85 13.49 25.00
C ILE A 112 33.01 12.04 24.57
N ALA A 113 33.54 11.17 25.43
CA ALA A 113 33.74 9.77 25.13
C ALA A 113 32.42 9.06 24.79
N ALA A 114 31.35 9.34 25.53
CA ALA A 114 30.02 8.79 25.27
C ALA A 114 29.46 9.26 23.92
N ALA A 115 29.55 10.56 23.62
CA ALA A 115 29.05 11.13 22.36
C ALA A 115 29.82 10.61 21.14
N VAL A 116 31.14 10.52 21.22
CA VAL A 116 32.00 9.96 20.16
C VAL A 116 31.69 8.48 19.95
N ALA A 117 31.57 7.69 21.03
CA ALA A 117 31.22 6.28 20.92
C ALA A 117 29.80 6.07 20.35
N ALA A 118 28.88 7.01 20.53
CA ALA A 118 27.57 6.98 19.89
C ALA A 118 27.67 7.20 18.37
N LEU A 119 28.43 8.21 17.92
CA LEU A 119 28.68 8.46 16.50
C LEU A 119 29.43 7.29 15.82
N ASP A 120 30.43 6.72 16.48
CA ASP A 120 31.18 5.57 15.98
C ASP A 120 30.28 4.34 15.78
N ARG A 121 29.34 4.10 16.71
CA ARG A 121 28.36 3.02 16.56
C ARG A 121 27.42 3.25 15.38
N VAL A 122 26.95 4.48 15.18
CA VAL A 122 26.12 4.82 14.01
C VAL A 122 26.89 4.65 12.71
N HIS A 123 28.15 5.11 12.67
CA HIS A 123 29.04 4.92 11.52
C HIS A 123 29.23 3.42 11.20
N ALA A 124 29.50 2.59 12.20
CA ALA A 124 29.69 1.16 12.02
C ALA A 124 28.43 0.45 11.51
N ASP A 125 27.25 0.75 12.08
CA ASP A 125 25.96 0.20 11.65
C ASP A 125 25.64 0.57 10.19
N LEU A 126 25.73 1.85 9.84
CA LEU A 126 25.45 2.33 8.48
C LEU A 126 26.44 1.78 7.45
N SER A 127 27.72 1.64 7.82
CA SER A 127 28.75 1.04 6.97
C SER A 127 28.47 -0.44 6.70
N ALA A 128 28.10 -1.19 7.74
CA ALA A 128 27.73 -2.61 7.60
C ALA A 128 26.50 -2.79 6.71
N ARG A 129 25.47 -1.95 6.89
CA ARG A 129 24.26 -1.94 6.04
C ARG A 129 24.59 -1.58 4.59
N SER A 130 25.44 -0.58 4.36
CA SER A 130 25.89 -0.20 3.01
C SER A 130 26.65 -1.36 2.33
N ALA A 131 27.49 -2.09 3.07
CA ALA A 131 28.21 -3.24 2.55
C ALA A 131 27.30 -4.44 2.21
N ALA A 132 26.22 -4.63 2.98
CA ALA A 132 25.23 -5.68 2.74
C ALA A 132 24.19 -5.30 1.65
N ALA A 133 24.00 -4.01 1.39
CA ALA A 133 23.06 -3.52 0.39
C ALA A 133 23.51 -3.84 -1.05
N ARG A 134 22.53 -4.11 -1.92
CA ARG A 134 22.79 -4.27 -3.36
C ARG A 134 23.32 -2.96 -3.97
N PRO A 135 24.17 -3.01 -5.01
CA PRO A 135 24.60 -1.81 -5.73
C PRO A 135 23.40 -0.98 -6.21
N GLY A 136 23.40 0.32 -5.92
CA GLY A 136 22.32 1.25 -6.30
C GLY A 136 22.15 2.40 -5.31
N PRO A 137 21.14 3.26 -5.53
CA PRO A 137 20.95 4.51 -4.78
C PRO A 137 20.88 4.31 -3.25
N ALA A 138 20.24 3.24 -2.77
CA ALA A 138 20.15 2.95 -1.34
C ALA A 138 21.53 2.69 -0.69
N ARG A 139 22.42 1.97 -1.39
CA ARG A 139 23.79 1.75 -0.92
C ARG A 139 24.58 3.06 -0.86
N ASP A 140 24.41 3.91 -1.86
CA ASP A 140 25.09 5.20 -1.95
C ASP A 140 24.63 6.17 -0.84
N ILE A 141 23.33 6.18 -0.52
CA ILE A 141 22.77 6.94 0.60
C ILE A 141 23.37 6.46 1.92
N LEU A 142 23.35 5.14 2.19
CA LEU A 142 23.91 4.57 3.42
C LEU A 142 25.41 4.87 3.56
N ALA A 143 26.16 4.83 2.45
CA ALA A 143 27.58 5.17 2.44
C ALA A 143 27.80 6.66 2.74
N ALA A 144 26.97 7.55 2.19
CA ALA A 144 27.04 8.98 2.47
C ALA A 144 26.70 9.30 3.93
N GLN A 145 25.66 8.68 4.49
CA GLN A 145 25.29 8.83 5.90
C GLN A 145 26.40 8.32 6.83
N ALA A 146 27.01 7.18 6.51
CA ALA A 146 28.15 6.67 7.26
C ALA A 146 29.34 7.64 7.23
N ALA A 147 29.61 8.29 6.11
CA ALA A 147 30.67 9.30 6.00
C ALA A 147 30.39 10.55 6.85
N ILE A 148 29.13 11.03 6.86
CA ILE A 148 28.71 12.17 7.69
C ILE A 148 28.85 11.82 9.18
N ALA A 149 28.48 10.61 9.60
CA ALA A 149 28.62 10.18 11.00
C ALA A 149 30.10 10.09 11.46
N ALA A 150 31.03 9.92 10.52
CA ALA A 150 32.47 9.90 10.78
C ALA A 150 33.15 11.26 10.63
N ASP A 151 32.42 12.31 10.26
CA ASP A 151 32.98 13.62 9.93
C ASP A 151 33.72 14.25 11.15
N PRO A 152 35.03 14.60 11.00
CA PRO A 152 35.79 15.28 12.05
C PRO A 152 35.18 16.61 12.51
N ASP A 153 34.54 17.37 11.61
CA ASP A 153 33.95 18.67 11.94
C ASP A 153 32.72 18.51 12.84
N LEU A 154 31.93 17.47 12.59
CA LEU A 154 30.82 17.11 13.47
C LEU A 154 31.33 16.74 14.87
N ARG A 155 32.39 15.94 14.96
CA ARG A 155 33.01 15.58 16.26
C ARG A 155 33.55 16.80 16.99
N ALA A 156 34.20 17.72 16.28
CA ALA A 156 34.70 18.97 16.84
C ALA A 156 33.56 19.86 17.38
N GLY A 157 32.43 19.92 16.66
CA GLY A 157 31.23 20.63 17.11
C GLY A 157 30.63 20.04 18.38
N VAL A 158 30.57 18.71 18.49
CA VAL A 158 30.13 18.02 19.71
C VAL A 158 31.06 18.34 20.89
N LEU A 159 32.38 18.23 20.67
CA LEU A 159 33.38 18.54 21.68
C LEU A 159 33.23 19.96 22.23
N ALA A 160 33.11 20.96 21.35
CA ALA A 160 32.97 22.36 21.75
C ALA A 160 31.73 22.59 22.62
N ARG A 161 30.60 21.93 22.32
CA ARG A 161 29.36 22.04 23.09
C ARG A 161 29.44 21.37 24.45
N VAL A 162 30.07 20.19 24.52
CA VAL A 162 30.30 19.53 25.81
C VAL A 162 31.21 20.38 26.70
N MET A 163 32.28 20.95 26.13
CA MET A 163 33.15 21.89 26.86
C MET A 163 32.43 23.16 27.32
N ALA A 164 31.38 23.58 26.61
CA ALA A 164 30.50 24.68 27.01
C ALA A 164 29.46 24.30 28.09
N GLY A 165 29.46 23.03 28.56
CA GLY A 165 28.61 22.55 29.64
C GLY A 165 27.32 21.85 29.21
N GLU A 166 27.16 21.52 27.93
CA GLU A 166 26.04 20.68 27.46
C GLU A 166 26.34 19.19 27.67
N ASP A 167 25.34 18.41 28.08
CA ASP A 167 25.50 16.95 28.13
C ASP A 167 25.55 16.32 26.74
N ALA A 168 26.10 15.10 26.64
CA ALA A 168 26.36 14.42 25.37
C ALA A 168 25.16 14.36 24.41
N ALA A 169 23.94 14.16 24.92
CA ALA A 169 22.77 14.04 24.07
C ALA A 169 22.36 15.39 23.46
N HIS A 170 22.42 16.46 24.26
CA HIS A 170 22.16 17.83 23.82
C HIS A 170 23.28 18.35 22.90
N ALA A 171 24.53 18.15 23.30
CA ALA A 171 25.69 18.55 22.52
C ALA A 171 25.69 17.91 21.13
N LEU A 172 25.39 16.61 21.05
CA LEU A 172 25.26 15.89 19.78
C LEU A 172 24.12 16.44 18.94
N ARG A 173 22.91 16.55 19.52
CA ARG A 173 21.75 17.05 18.79
C ARG A 173 21.99 18.45 18.23
N HIS A 174 22.47 19.37 19.05
CA HIS A 174 22.66 20.74 18.62
C HIS A 174 23.83 20.92 17.64
N ALA A 175 24.91 20.12 17.76
CA ALA A 175 26.00 20.11 16.78
C ALA A 175 25.50 19.67 15.39
N VAL A 176 24.65 18.65 15.36
CA VAL A 176 24.00 18.20 14.12
C VAL A 176 23.03 19.26 13.58
N ASP A 177 22.20 19.87 14.44
CA ASP A 177 21.25 20.92 14.02
C ASP A 177 21.95 22.15 13.41
N GLU A 178 23.19 22.43 13.80
CA GLU A 178 24.01 23.50 13.25
C GLU A 178 24.52 23.17 11.85
N HIS A 179 25.05 21.96 11.64
CA HIS A 179 25.44 21.46 10.33
C HIS A 179 24.22 21.37 9.39
N ARG A 180 23.09 20.92 9.92
CA ARG A 180 21.81 20.86 9.20
C ARG A 180 21.37 22.24 8.72
N ARG A 181 21.48 23.27 9.57
CA ARG A 181 21.18 24.66 9.18
C ARG A 181 22.11 25.14 8.07
N ALA A 182 23.40 24.84 8.15
CA ALA A 182 24.36 25.18 7.10
C ALA A 182 24.00 24.51 5.76
N PHE A 183 23.58 23.25 5.78
CA PHE A 183 23.15 22.50 4.60
C PHE A 183 21.88 23.10 3.97
N LEU A 184 20.90 23.48 4.79
CA LEU A 184 19.69 24.15 4.33
C LEU A 184 19.99 25.52 3.69
N VAL A 185 20.90 26.29 4.28
CA VAL A 185 21.32 27.60 3.74
C VAL A 185 22.08 27.45 2.43
N ALA A 186 22.93 26.42 2.30
CA ALA A 186 23.69 26.15 1.08
C ALA A 186 22.79 25.76 -0.12
N GLY A 187 21.61 25.21 0.14
CA GLY A 187 20.62 24.90 -0.89
C GLY A 187 21.01 23.73 -1.81
N GLY A 188 20.15 23.47 -2.80
CA GLY A 188 20.35 22.39 -3.77
C GLY A 188 20.55 21.01 -3.11
N ARG A 189 21.50 20.23 -3.65
CA ARG A 189 21.79 18.85 -3.18
C ARG A 189 22.20 18.75 -1.71
N LEU A 190 22.68 19.82 -1.09
CA LEU A 190 23.06 19.82 0.33
C LEU A 190 21.83 19.97 1.24
N ALA A 191 20.87 20.80 0.87
CA ALA A 191 19.62 20.95 1.61
C ALA A 191 18.80 19.65 1.65
N GLU A 192 18.84 18.86 0.57
CA GLU A 192 18.20 17.55 0.48
C GLU A 192 18.80 16.53 1.46
N ARG A 193 20.08 16.68 1.84
CA ARG A 193 20.77 15.83 2.84
C ARG A 193 20.53 16.27 4.28
N ALA A 194 19.72 17.29 4.53
CA ALA A 194 19.38 17.71 5.90
C ALA A 194 18.66 16.59 6.69
N ALA A 195 17.86 15.76 6.00
CA ALA A 195 17.17 14.62 6.61
C ALA A 195 18.15 13.49 7.02
N ASP A 196 19.26 13.33 6.30
CA ASP A 196 20.32 12.36 6.64
C ASP A 196 20.98 12.72 7.97
N LEU A 197 21.22 14.02 8.19
CA LEU A 197 21.73 14.55 9.46
C LEU A 197 20.75 14.29 10.60
N ASP A 198 19.45 14.51 10.38
CA ASP A 198 18.41 14.21 11.38
C ASP A 198 18.42 12.72 11.77
N ASP A 199 18.54 11.80 10.80
CA ASP A 199 18.60 10.36 11.07
C ASP A 199 19.84 9.97 11.91
N ILE A 200 21.02 10.50 11.56
CA ILE A 200 22.26 10.30 12.33
C ILE A 200 22.09 10.80 13.77
N ALA A 201 21.49 11.98 13.96
CA ALA A 201 21.24 12.54 15.28
C ALA A 201 20.29 11.64 16.09
N HIS A 202 19.18 11.20 15.49
CA HIS A 202 18.21 10.34 16.17
C HIS A 202 18.83 9.00 16.58
N ARG A 203 19.62 8.37 15.71
CA ARG A 203 20.33 7.11 16.03
C ARG A 203 21.35 7.30 17.15
N ALA A 204 22.18 8.34 17.08
CA ALA A 204 23.22 8.55 18.07
C ALA A 204 22.64 8.94 19.45
N VAL A 205 21.62 9.80 19.48
CA VAL A 205 20.90 10.14 20.72
C VAL A 205 20.17 8.92 21.30
N ALA A 206 19.53 8.09 20.47
CA ALA A 206 18.89 6.86 20.96
C ALA A 206 19.91 5.93 21.62
N GLY A 207 21.08 5.75 21.01
CA GLY A 207 22.18 4.97 21.58
C GLY A 207 22.72 5.54 22.89
N LEU A 208 22.78 6.87 23.06
CA LEU A 208 23.17 7.52 24.31
C LEU A 208 22.15 7.32 25.42
N LEU A 209 20.86 7.38 25.08
CA LEU A 209 19.76 7.28 26.05
C LEU A 209 19.33 5.84 26.33
N GLY A 210 19.91 4.84 25.66
CA GLY A 210 19.50 3.44 25.76
C GLY A 210 18.08 3.19 25.22
N LEU A 211 17.63 4.03 24.29
CA LEU A 211 16.32 3.91 23.64
C LEU A 211 16.41 2.97 22.43
N PRO A 212 15.31 2.33 22.02
CA PRO A 212 15.27 1.57 20.78
C PRO A 212 15.77 2.40 19.60
N MET A 213 16.65 1.83 18.78
CA MET A 213 17.23 2.53 17.63
C MET A 213 16.17 2.81 16.56
N PRO A 214 16.14 4.02 15.98
CA PRO A 214 15.48 4.27 14.70
C PRO A 214 16.07 3.37 13.61
N GLY A 215 15.22 2.91 12.70
CA GLY A 215 15.60 1.96 11.65
C GLY A 215 15.10 0.52 11.91
N VAL A 216 15.09 -0.30 10.86
CA VAL A 216 14.74 -1.73 10.99
C VAL A 216 15.74 -2.42 11.94
N PRO A 217 15.27 -3.10 13.00
CA PRO A 217 16.12 -3.82 13.94
C PRO A 217 16.59 -5.17 13.36
N ASP A 218 17.77 -5.62 13.79
CA ASP A 218 18.28 -6.96 13.51
C ASP A 218 18.54 -7.71 14.82
N PRO A 219 17.57 -8.50 15.30
CA PRO A 219 17.72 -9.22 16.55
C PRO A 219 18.35 -10.62 16.36
N GLY A 220 18.82 -10.97 15.15
CA GLY A 220 19.36 -12.29 14.83
C GLY A 220 18.36 -13.45 14.84
N HIS A 221 17.05 -13.16 14.86
CA HIS A 221 15.99 -14.16 14.81
C HIS A 221 14.71 -13.61 14.14
N PRO A 222 13.83 -14.46 13.59
CA PRO A 222 12.65 -13.97 12.89
C PRO A 222 11.63 -13.27 13.79
N PHE A 223 11.08 -12.14 13.34
CA PHE A 223 10.23 -11.26 14.14
C PHE A 223 9.16 -10.52 13.33
N ILE A 224 8.14 -9.99 14.02
CA ILE A 224 7.12 -9.08 13.46
C ILE A 224 7.57 -7.65 13.74
N LEU A 225 7.78 -6.86 12.69
CA LEU A 225 8.16 -5.46 12.80
C LEU A 225 6.92 -4.60 13.04
N VAL A 226 6.95 -3.77 14.07
CA VAL A 226 5.94 -2.74 14.32
C VAL A 226 6.59 -1.36 14.23
N ALA A 227 6.09 -0.47 13.38
CA ALA A 227 6.68 0.86 13.17
C ALA A 227 5.61 1.96 13.14
N ASP A 228 6.03 3.22 13.22
CA ASP A 228 5.12 4.36 12.97
C ASP A 228 4.85 4.44 11.46
N ASP A 229 5.93 4.51 10.68
CA ASP A 229 6.00 4.36 9.24
C ASP A 229 7.40 3.82 8.86
N LEU A 230 7.63 3.47 7.60
CA LEU A 230 8.98 3.16 7.11
C LEU A 230 9.41 4.14 6.01
N SER A 231 10.65 4.62 6.11
CA SER A 231 11.28 5.39 5.03
C SER A 231 11.73 4.47 3.88
N PRO A 232 11.97 5.00 2.66
CA PRO A 232 12.56 4.23 1.55
C PRO A 232 13.85 3.48 1.91
N ALA A 233 14.69 4.07 2.77
CA ALA A 233 15.92 3.45 3.25
C ALA A 233 15.64 2.28 4.21
N ASP A 234 14.66 2.42 5.11
CA ASP A 234 14.26 1.35 6.01
C ASP A 234 13.68 0.17 5.24
N THR A 235 12.84 0.46 4.25
CA THR A 235 12.23 -0.56 3.40
C THR A 235 13.27 -1.34 2.58
N ALA A 236 14.34 -0.70 2.11
CA ALA A 236 15.44 -1.39 1.42
C ALA A 236 16.22 -2.36 2.32
N SER A 237 16.16 -2.16 3.65
CA SER A 237 16.82 -3.02 4.64
C SER A 237 15.93 -4.18 5.13
N LEU A 238 14.70 -4.30 4.64
CA LEU A 238 13.81 -5.40 5.00
C LEU A 238 14.28 -6.72 4.38
N ASP A 239 14.66 -7.67 5.22
CA ASP A 239 14.94 -9.05 4.81
C ASP A 239 13.71 -9.96 5.07
N PRO A 240 13.06 -10.52 4.03
CA PRO A 240 11.92 -11.41 4.20
C PRO A 240 12.23 -12.75 4.89
N ALA A 241 13.51 -13.12 5.02
CA ALA A 241 13.92 -14.29 5.78
C ALA A 241 13.84 -14.06 7.30
N VAL A 242 13.93 -12.80 7.74
CA VAL A 242 13.97 -12.42 9.16
C VAL A 242 12.68 -11.69 9.56
N VAL A 243 12.19 -10.77 8.74
CA VAL A 243 10.92 -10.06 9.01
C VAL A 243 9.76 -10.94 8.59
N LEU A 244 8.93 -11.37 9.54
CA LEU A 244 7.80 -12.26 9.32
C LEU A 244 6.52 -11.53 8.87
N ALA A 245 6.33 -10.30 9.34
CA ALA A 245 5.23 -9.41 8.97
C ALA A 245 5.55 -7.97 9.35
N LEU A 246 4.80 -7.05 8.73
CA LEU A 246 4.89 -5.61 8.95
C LEU A 246 3.59 -5.08 9.56
N VAL A 247 3.69 -4.27 10.60
CA VAL A 247 2.56 -3.50 11.14
C VAL A 247 2.97 -2.05 11.28
N THR A 248 2.25 -1.12 10.65
CA THR A 248 2.52 0.32 10.83
C THR A 248 1.33 1.04 11.47
N GLU A 249 1.60 2.03 12.34
CA GLU A 249 0.53 2.88 12.90
C GLU A 249 -0.03 3.85 11.86
N ARG A 250 0.82 4.29 10.92
CA ARG A 250 0.48 5.23 9.83
C ARG A 250 0.67 4.57 8.47
N GLY A 251 0.27 5.28 7.42
CA GLY A 251 0.34 4.82 6.04
C GLY A 251 -0.95 4.15 5.57
N GLY A 252 -1.12 4.14 4.25
CA GLY A 252 -2.24 3.49 3.56
C GLY A 252 -1.79 2.26 2.77
N PRO A 253 -2.70 1.41 2.29
CA PRO A 253 -2.38 0.16 1.57
C PRO A 253 -1.69 0.35 0.22
N THR A 254 -1.43 1.59 -0.19
CA THR A 254 -0.65 2.00 -1.38
C THR A 254 0.62 2.77 -1.03
N CYS A 255 0.92 3.01 0.26
CA CYS A 255 2.17 3.65 0.63
C CYS A 255 3.35 2.74 0.24
N HIS A 256 4.54 3.34 0.18
CA HIS A 256 5.77 2.65 -0.18
C HIS A 256 5.95 1.34 0.61
N THR A 257 5.69 1.38 1.93
CA THR A 257 5.68 0.22 2.83
C THR A 257 4.74 -0.89 2.37
N ALA A 258 3.48 -0.57 2.07
CA ALA A 258 2.47 -1.54 1.65
C ALA A 258 2.79 -2.16 0.29
N ILE A 259 3.29 -1.36 -0.65
CA ILE A 259 3.70 -1.82 -1.98
C ILE A 259 4.88 -2.78 -1.86
N LEU A 260 5.91 -2.41 -1.09
CA LEU A 260 7.09 -3.26 -0.93
C LEU A 260 6.75 -4.55 -0.17
N ALA A 261 5.92 -4.47 0.87
CA ALA A 261 5.45 -5.65 1.60
C ALA A 261 4.84 -6.70 0.65
N ARG A 262 4.02 -6.27 -0.31
CA ARG A 262 3.44 -7.15 -1.33
C ARG A 262 4.50 -7.74 -2.26
N ALA A 263 5.46 -6.94 -2.71
CA ALA A 263 6.55 -7.38 -3.58
C ALA A 263 7.43 -8.43 -2.89
N LEU A 264 7.76 -8.19 -1.62
CA LEU A 264 8.52 -9.11 -0.75
C LEU A 264 7.69 -10.30 -0.25
N GLY A 265 6.38 -10.29 -0.47
CA GLY A 265 5.46 -11.32 0.02
C GLY A 265 5.33 -11.37 1.55
N LEU A 266 5.60 -10.25 2.22
CA LEU A 266 5.44 -10.09 3.67
C LEU A 266 4.00 -9.74 4.01
N PRO A 267 3.31 -10.50 4.89
CA PRO A 267 2.03 -10.06 5.45
C PRO A 267 2.16 -8.66 6.06
N ALA A 268 1.26 -7.76 5.72
CA ALA A 268 1.31 -6.39 6.22
C ALA A 268 -0.05 -5.82 6.57
N VAL A 269 -0.09 -5.08 7.68
CA VAL A 269 -1.21 -4.25 8.12
C VAL A 269 -0.69 -2.83 8.34
N VAL A 270 -1.29 -1.84 7.71
CA VAL A 270 -0.89 -0.43 7.83
C VAL A 270 -2.01 0.38 8.48
N GLY A 271 -1.74 1.59 8.97
CA GLY A 271 -2.78 2.39 9.62
C GLY A 271 -3.39 1.73 10.87
N CYS A 272 -2.63 0.89 11.57
CA CYS A 272 -3.07 0.13 12.74
C CYS A 272 -2.87 0.96 14.01
N ALA A 273 -3.83 1.83 14.33
CA ALA A 273 -3.74 2.72 15.48
C ALA A 273 -3.53 1.94 16.79
N GLY A 274 -2.55 2.37 17.60
CA GLY A 274 -2.20 1.75 18.88
C GLY A 274 -1.26 0.55 18.76
N ALA A 275 -0.80 0.18 17.56
CA ALA A 275 0.11 -0.93 17.37
C ALA A 275 1.45 -0.72 18.10
N LEU A 276 2.03 0.49 18.09
CA LEU A 276 3.29 0.74 18.80
C LEU A 276 3.11 0.70 20.32
N ALA A 277 1.96 1.14 20.83
CA ALA A 277 1.65 1.04 22.26
C ALA A 277 1.49 -0.43 22.72
N ALA A 278 0.93 -1.29 21.86
CA ALA A 278 0.78 -2.73 22.12
C ALA A 278 2.05 -3.54 21.85
N ALA A 279 3.01 -2.98 21.10
CA ALA A 279 4.24 -3.64 20.67
C ALA A 279 5.32 -3.65 21.76
N THR A 280 5.15 -4.52 22.76
CA THR A 280 6.24 -4.82 23.71
C THR A 280 7.25 -5.78 23.09
N PRO A 281 8.58 -5.55 23.19
CA PRO A 281 9.59 -6.47 22.69
C PRO A 281 9.38 -7.91 23.18
N ALA A 282 9.54 -8.88 22.28
CA ALA A 282 9.32 -10.32 22.51
C ALA A 282 7.87 -10.73 22.85
N ARG A 283 6.91 -9.80 22.92
CA ARG A 283 5.48 -10.13 22.99
C ARG A 283 5.10 -10.85 21.71
N LEU A 284 4.33 -11.93 21.85
CA LEU A 284 3.90 -12.74 20.73
C LEU A 284 2.72 -12.07 20.01
N ALA A 285 2.75 -12.04 18.69
CA ALA A 285 1.63 -11.56 17.90
C ALA A 285 1.28 -12.47 16.72
N VAL A 286 0.03 -12.37 16.28
CA VAL A 286 -0.46 -12.88 15.00
C VAL A 286 -0.87 -11.68 14.16
N VAL A 287 -0.37 -11.63 12.93
CA VAL A 287 -0.75 -10.64 11.92
C VAL A 287 -1.46 -11.36 10.80
N ASP A 288 -2.62 -10.84 10.39
CA ASP A 288 -3.32 -11.23 9.18
C ASP A 288 -3.43 -10.00 8.28
N GLY A 289 -2.52 -9.94 7.31
CA GLY A 289 -2.48 -8.83 6.35
C GLY A 289 -3.55 -8.89 5.26
N GLY A 290 -4.33 -9.98 5.21
CA GLY A 290 -5.51 -10.08 4.36
C GLY A 290 -6.75 -9.47 5.01
N THR A 291 -6.95 -9.69 6.31
CA THR A 291 -8.11 -9.14 7.05
C THR A 291 -7.82 -7.82 7.77
N GLY A 292 -6.54 -7.43 7.91
CA GLY A 292 -6.13 -6.23 8.64
C GLY A 292 -6.10 -6.41 10.16
N HIS A 293 -6.20 -7.65 10.66
CA HIS A 293 -6.20 -7.92 12.10
C HIS A 293 -4.80 -8.16 12.64
N VAL A 294 -4.53 -7.58 13.80
CA VAL A 294 -3.30 -7.82 14.57
C VAL A 294 -3.69 -8.19 15.99
N ARG A 295 -3.23 -9.34 16.48
CA ARG A 295 -3.48 -9.82 17.84
C ARG A 295 -2.17 -9.88 18.61
N PHE A 296 -2.03 -9.05 19.64
CA PHE A 296 -0.88 -9.09 20.53
C PHE A 296 -1.16 -9.91 21.79
N GLY A 297 -0.13 -10.54 22.36
CA GLY A 297 -0.25 -11.33 23.60
C GLY A 297 -0.85 -12.72 23.40
N VAL A 298 -0.77 -13.27 22.19
CA VAL A 298 -1.29 -14.61 21.89
C VAL A 298 -0.50 -15.71 22.60
N ALA A 299 -1.16 -16.82 22.90
CA ALA A 299 -0.51 -17.98 23.48
C ALA A 299 0.33 -18.75 22.44
N LYS A 300 1.37 -19.46 22.88
CA LYS A 300 2.28 -20.23 22.00
C LYS A 300 1.55 -21.25 21.10
N HIS A 301 0.42 -21.81 21.55
CA HIS A 301 -0.36 -22.76 20.77
C HIS A 301 -1.08 -22.11 19.57
N GLU A 302 -1.43 -20.82 19.67
CA GLU A 302 -2.02 -20.05 18.57
C GLU A 302 -0.97 -19.78 17.48
N ILE A 303 0.29 -19.55 17.86
CA ILE A 303 1.41 -19.47 16.91
C ILE A 303 1.58 -20.79 16.17
N ALA A 304 1.55 -21.91 16.89
CA ALA A 304 1.66 -23.23 16.28
C ALA A 304 0.51 -23.49 15.28
N ALA A 305 -0.71 -23.07 15.61
CA ALA A 305 -1.86 -23.17 14.72
C ALA A 305 -1.70 -22.29 13.47
N VAL A 306 -1.25 -21.04 13.59
CA VAL A 306 -0.98 -20.15 12.44
C VAL A 306 0.19 -20.69 11.59
N ARG A 307 1.24 -21.25 12.20
CA ARG A 307 2.35 -21.88 11.47
C ARG A 307 1.96 -23.20 10.79
N ALA A 308 1.01 -23.93 11.36
CA ALA A 308 0.48 -25.17 10.78
C ALA A 308 -0.58 -24.91 9.69
N ALA A 309 -1.34 -23.81 9.82
CA ALA A 309 -2.31 -23.33 8.84
C ALA A 309 -1.65 -22.51 7.72
N ALA A 310 -0.49 -21.92 7.98
CA ALA A 310 0.39 -21.45 6.92
C ALA A 310 0.64 -22.66 6.01
N PRO A 311 0.42 -22.51 4.68
CA PRO A 311 0.64 -23.63 3.78
C PRO A 311 2.05 -24.16 4.03
N PRO A 312 2.24 -25.49 4.12
CA PRO A 312 3.56 -26.05 4.34
C PRO A 312 4.53 -25.44 3.33
N ALA A 313 5.77 -25.20 3.74
CA ALA A 313 6.82 -24.78 2.83
C ALA A 313 6.76 -25.67 1.57
N ARG A 314 6.29 -25.05 0.46
CA ARG A 314 6.00 -25.68 -0.83
C ARG A 314 5.28 -27.05 -0.73
N PRO A 315 3.94 -27.11 -0.87
CA PRO A 315 3.45 -28.03 -1.89
C PRO A 315 4.15 -27.62 -3.20
N ALA A 316 4.79 -28.54 -3.89
CA ALA A 316 5.32 -28.26 -5.23
C ALA A 316 4.19 -27.57 -6.00
N PRO A 317 4.43 -26.39 -6.61
CA PRO A 317 3.41 -25.75 -7.43
C PRO A 317 2.89 -26.82 -8.37
N GLY A 318 1.58 -27.08 -8.35
CA GLY A 318 0.97 -28.03 -9.29
C GLY A 318 1.46 -27.64 -10.68
N ARG A 319 2.35 -28.46 -11.25
CA ARG A 319 2.97 -28.15 -12.54
C ARG A 319 1.88 -28.22 -13.61
N GLY A 320 1.96 -27.32 -14.60
CA GLY A 320 1.10 -27.34 -15.78
C GLY A 320 0.19 -26.10 -15.93
N PRO A 321 -0.69 -26.08 -16.93
CA PRO A 321 -1.56 -24.95 -17.23
C PRO A 321 -2.73 -24.82 -16.24
N GLY A 322 -3.27 -23.61 -16.10
CA GLY A 322 -4.48 -23.39 -15.31
C GLY A 322 -5.69 -24.00 -16.01
N ARG A 323 -6.50 -24.74 -15.25
CA ARG A 323 -7.71 -25.38 -15.77
C ARG A 323 -8.69 -25.73 -14.64
N THR A 324 -9.96 -25.83 -14.98
CA THR A 324 -11.02 -26.44 -14.16
C THR A 324 -10.90 -27.97 -14.15
N ALA A 325 -11.70 -28.64 -13.32
CA ALA A 325 -11.72 -30.10 -13.20
C ALA A 325 -12.10 -30.81 -14.53
N ASP A 326 -12.99 -30.22 -15.33
CA ASP A 326 -13.40 -30.68 -16.67
C ASP A 326 -12.43 -30.25 -17.78
N GLY A 327 -11.31 -29.62 -17.43
CA GLY A 327 -10.25 -29.26 -18.38
C GLY A 327 -10.46 -27.94 -19.12
N HIS A 328 -11.45 -27.12 -18.76
CA HIS A 328 -11.61 -25.79 -19.34
C HIS A 328 -10.35 -24.94 -19.03
N PRO A 329 -9.65 -24.39 -20.05
CA PRO A 329 -8.40 -23.69 -19.85
C PRO A 329 -8.63 -22.31 -19.22
N VAL A 330 -7.77 -21.95 -18.26
CA VAL A 330 -7.73 -20.64 -17.62
C VAL A 330 -6.29 -20.15 -17.61
N GLU A 331 -6.01 -18.98 -18.21
CA GLU A 331 -4.65 -18.42 -18.22
C GLU A 331 -4.34 -17.81 -16.83
N LEU A 332 -3.58 -18.53 -16.00
CA LEU A 332 -3.06 -18.04 -14.72
C LEU A 332 -1.72 -17.35 -14.95
N MET A 333 -1.71 -16.03 -14.89
CA MET A 333 -0.59 -15.17 -15.27
C MET A 333 0.01 -14.45 -14.06
N LEU A 334 1.22 -13.93 -14.23
CA LEU A 334 1.88 -13.14 -13.20
C LEU A 334 1.48 -11.66 -13.25
N ASN A 335 1.52 -11.02 -12.09
CA ASN A 335 1.48 -9.58 -11.89
C ASN A 335 2.82 -9.16 -11.28
N ILE A 336 3.56 -8.30 -11.97
CA ILE A 336 4.92 -7.89 -11.60
C ILE A 336 5.10 -6.37 -11.73
N GLY A 337 6.11 -5.85 -11.06
CA GLY A 337 6.58 -4.47 -11.14
C GLY A 337 7.99 -4.32 -11.73
N SER A 338 8.76 -5.39 -11.80
CA SER A 338 10.10 -5.38 -12.42
C SER A 338 10.57 -6.79 -12.81
N ALA A 339 11.70 -6.89 -13.52
CA ALA A 339 12.36 -8.16 -13.77
C ALA A 339 12.88 -8.82 -12.48
N ALA A 340 13.19 -8.04 -11.44
CA ALA A 340 13.62 -8.56 -10.14
C ALA A 340 12.55 -9.43 -9.46
N ASP A 341 11.27 -9.19 -9.73
CA ASP A 341 10.17 -10.01 -9.22
C ASP A 341 10.17 -11.43 -9.80
N LEU A 342 10.88 -11.65 -10.91
CA LEU A 342 11.03 -12.95 -11.57
C LEU A 342 12.26 -13.71 -11.06
N ALA A 343 13.16 -13.05 -10.33
CA ALA A 343 14.43 -13.61 -9.91
C ALA A 343 14.19 -14.81 -8.96
N GLY A 344 14.72 -15.99 -9.33
CA GLY A 344 14.57 -17.21 -8.56
C GLY A 344 13.18 -17.87 -8.66
N LEU A 345 12.27 -17.35 -9.50
CA LEU A 345 10.99 -18.00 -9.77
C LEU A 345 11.11 -19.01 -10.92
N ASP A 346 10.53 -20.19 -10.70
CA ASP A 346 10.29 -21.14 -11.79
C ASP A 346 9.02 -20.70 -12.54
N VAL A 347 9.21 -20.01 -13.67
CA VAL A 347 8.11 -19.54 -14.54
C VAL A 347 7.68 -20.62 -15.56
N THR A 348 8.22 -21.84 -15.47
CA THR A 348 7.87 -22.93 -16.38
C THR A 348 6.38 -23.26 -16.29
N GLY A 349 5.66 -23.17 -17.42
CA GLY A 349 4.22 -23.43 -17.48
C GLY A 349 3.34 -22.26 -17.04
N VAL A 350 3.92 -21.09 -16.81
CA VAL A 350 3.17 -19.83 -16.67
C VAL A 350 3.02 -19.17 -18.05
N PRO A 351 1.79 -18.90 -18.54
CA PRO A 351 1.58 -18.35 -19.88
C PRO A 351 2.19 -16.95 -20.12
N GLY A 352 2.50 -16.23 -19.03
CA GLY A 352 3.14 -14.94 -19.10
C GLY A 352 2.75 -13.99 -17.96
N VAL A 353 2.85 -12.70 -18.26
CA VAL A 353 2.52 -11.58 -17.37
C VAL A 353 1.21 -10.94 -17.83
N GLY A 354 0.19 -10.99 -16.97
CA GLY A 354 -1.11 -10.37 -17.21
C GLY A 354 -1.17 -8.91 -16.77
N LEU A 355 -0.21 -8.47 -15.95
CA LEU A 355 -0.02 -7.07 -15.61
C LEU A 355 1.45 -6.80 -15.25
N PHE A 356 2.13 -5.98 -16.04
CA PHE A 356 3.41 -5.39 -15.70
C PHE A 356 3.19 -3.91 -15.35
N ARG A 357 3.35 -3.60 -14.07
CA ARG A 357 3.26 -2.26 -13.47
C ARG A 357 4.55 -1.50 -13.73
N THR A 358 4.47 -0.43 -14.51
CA THR A 358 5.66 0.34 -14.90
C THR A 358 6.05 1.40 -13.89
N GLU A 359 5.22 1.67 -12.87
CA GLU A 359 5.41 2.77 -11.92
C GLU A 359 6.75 2.67 -11.19
N PHE A 360 7.24 1.47 -10.87
CA PHE A 360 8.53 1.28 -10.18
C PHE A 360 9.74 1.84 -10.94
N LEU A 361 9.63 1.98 -12.26
CA LEU A 361 10.67 2.61 -13.06
C LEU A 361 10.68 4.14 -12.90
N PHE A 362 9.56 4.74 -12.53
CA PHE A 362 9.36 6.18 -12.47
C PHE A 362 9.35 6.73 -11.04
N LEU A 363 8.95 5.92 -10.05
CA LEU A 363 8.89 6.32 -8.64
C LEU A 363 10.26 6.74 -8.10
N ASP A 364 10.24 7.68 -7.15
CA ASP A 364 11.42 8.23 -6.47
C ASP A 364 12.44 8.91 -7.41
N ARG A 365 11.99 9.34 -8.59
CA ARG A 365 12.81 10.07 -9.56
C ARG A 365 12.38 11.51 -9.73
N TRP A 366 13.37 12.39 -9.75
CA TRP A 366 13.20 13.81 -10.06
C TRP A 366 13.04 14.08 -11.55
N THR A 367 13.67 13.27 -12.39
CA THR A 367 13.65 13.37 -13.85
C THR A 367 13.03 12.13 -14.47
N GLU A 368 12.34 12.31 -15.59
CA GLU A 368 11.79 11.20 -16.36
C GLU A 368 12.92 10.21 -16.76
N PRO A 369 12.73 8.89 -16.57
CA PRO A 369 13.63 7.88 -17.12
C PRO A 369 13.81 8.05 -18.62
N ALA A 370 15.05 8.00 -19.11
CA ALA A 370 15.31 8.13 -20.54
C ALA A 370 14.69 6.96 -21.32
N GLU A 371 14.32 7.18 -22.59
CA GLU A 371 13.73 6.12 -23.43
C GLU A 371 14.60 4.86 -23.48
N ASP A 372 15.93 5.03 -23.52
CA ASP A 372 16.88 3.91 -23.55
C ASP A 372 16.81 3.04 -22.31
N GLU A 373 16.67 3.69 -21.16
CA GLU A 373 16.54 3.04 -19.87
C GLU A 373 15.20 2.30 -19.77
N GLN A 374 14.12 2.94 -20.22
CA GLN A 374 12.79 2.31 -20.28
C GLN A 374 12.80 1.07 -21.16
N ALA A 375 13.36 1.17 -22.37
CA ALA A 375 13.43 0.05 -23.30
C ALA A 375 14.27 -1.10 -22.74
N ALA A 376 15.39 -0.81 -22.07
CA ALA A 376 16.21 -1.84 -21.43
C ALA A 376 15.44 -2.59 -20.33
N ALA A 377 14.77 -1.84 -19.44
CA ALA A 377 13.96 -2.43 -18.37
C ALA A 377 12.80 -3.29 -18.90
N TYR A 378 12.15 -2.86 -19.98
CA TYR A 378 11.07 -3.63 -20.62
C TYR A 378 11.60 -4.88 -21.33
N ALA A 379 12.73 -4.76 -22.04
CA ALA A 379 13.34 -5.88 -22.76
C ALA A 379 13.78 -7.00 -21.80
N GLU A 380 14.27 -6.66 -20.60
CA GLU A 380 14.64 -7.64 -19.57
C GLU A 380 13.43 -8.52 -19.17
N VAL A 381 12.27 -7.90 -18.93
CA VAL A 381 11.03 -8.63 -18.63
C VAL A 381 10.56 -9.46 -19.82
N PHE A 382 10.61 -8.91 -21.04
CA PHE A 382 10.13 -9.63 -22.22
C PHE A 382 10.97 -10.87 -22.53
N ALA A 383 12.29 -10.77 -22.35
CA ALA A 383 13.21 -11.89 -22.54
C ALA A 383 12.92 -13.06 -21.59
N ALA A 384 12.47 -12.79 -20.36
CA ALA A 384 12.17 -13.82 -19.36
C ALA A 384 10.99 -14.74 -19.74
N PHE A 385 10.11 -14.31 -20.65
CA PHE A 385 8.92 -15.08 -21.03
C PHE A 385 8.97 -15.71 -22.42
N GLY A 386 10.06 -15.57 -23.18
CA GLY A 386 10.17 -16.20 -24.50
C GLY A 386 8.97 -15.89 -25.40
N HIS A 387 8.23 -16.89 -25.87
CA HIS A 387 7.00 -16.73 -26.66
C HIS A 387 5.72 -16.53 -25.84
N GLY A 388 5.85 -16.29 -24.53
CA GLY A 388 4.73 -15.98 -23.65
C GLY A 388 4.14 -14.59 -23.91
N ARG A 389 3.10 -14.24 -23.15
CA ARG A 389 2.41 -12.94 -23.26
C ARG A 389 2.87 -11.99 -22.17
N VAL A 390 3.16 -10.74 -22.52
CA VAL A 390 3.46 -9.70 -21.53
C VAL A 390 2.55 -8.51 -21.74
N THR A 391 1.75 -8.22 -20.73
CA THR A 391 0.79 -7.10 -20.75
C THR A 391 1.34 -5.93 -19.94
N VAL A 392 1.85 -4.90 -20.61
CA VAL A 392 2.47 -3.72 -19.99
C VAL A 392 1.43 -2.64 -19.75
N ARG A 393 1.29 -2.19 -18.50
CA ARG A 393 0.47 -1.02 -18.20
C ARG A 393 1.32 0.23 -18.26
N THR A 394 0.91 1.18 -19.09
CA THR A 394 1.50 2.53 -19.12
C THR A 394 1.37 3.21 -17.75
N LEU A 395 2.17 4.24 -17.51
CA LEU A 395 2.31 4.88 -16.22
C LEU A 395 0.96 5.28 -15.58
N ASP A 396 0.60 4.66 -14.44
CA ASP A 396 -0.52 5.08 -13.59
C ASP A 396 -0.05 6.00 -12.46
N ALA A 397 0.28 7.23 -12.84
CA ALA A 397 0.63 8.33 -11.93
C ALA A 397 -0.57 9.24 -11.66
N GLY A 398 -0.62 9.86 -10.49
CA GLY A 398 -1.64 10.83 -10.07
C GLY A 398 -1.11 11.74 -8.98
N ALA A 399 -1.89 12.73 -8.54
CA ALA A 399 -1.45 13.66 -7.48
C ALA A 399 -1.21 12.98 -6.11
N ASP A 400 -1.67 11.74 -5.92
CA ASP A 400 -1.38 10.89 -4.76
C ASP A 400 0.01 10.21 -4.83
N LYS A 401 0.67 10.25 -5.99
CA LYS A 401 2.02 9.73 -6.24
C LYS A 401 2.84 10.81 -6.95
N PRO A 402 3.29 11.85 -6.24
CA PRO A 402 3.90 13.00 -6.87
C PRO A 402 5.18 12.59 -7.60
N LEU A 403 5.15 12.69 -8.92
CA LEU A 403 6.31 12.56 -9.80
C LEU A 403 6.72 13.98 -10.21
N PRO A 404 7.82 14.55 -9.68
CA PRO A 404 8.21 15.95 -9.89
C PRO A 404 8.25 16.33 -11.38
N PHE A 405 8.74 15.43 -12.23
CA PHE A 405 8.83 15.67 -13.66
C PHE A 405 7.49 15.70 -14.38
N LEU A 406 6.35 15.37 -13.77
CA LEU A 406 5.02 15.51 -14.39
C LEU A 406 4.39 16.90 -14.17
N ASP A 407 4.85 17.65 -13.17
CA ASP A 407 4.33 18.97 -12.78
C ASP A 407 2.78 19.00 -12.70
N LEU A 408 2.22 18.04 -11.97
CA LEU A 408 0.78 17.94 -11.78
C LEU A 408 0.32 18.92 -10.69
N PRO A 409 -0.81 19.63 -10.88
CA PRO A 409 -1.36 20.48 -9.83
C PRO A 409 -1.83 19.65 -8.65
N GLU A 410 -1.78 20.23 -7.45
CA GLU A 410 -2.46 19.66 -6.29
C GLU A 410 -3.97 19.65 -6.53
N GLU A 411 -4.63 18.56 -6.14
CA GLU A 411 -6.07 18.37 -6.28
C GLU A 411 -6.64 17.94 -4.93
N ALA A 412 -7.83 18.44 -4.59
CA ALA A 412 -8.52 18.04 -3.36
C ALA A 412 -8.90 16.55 -3.33
N ASN A 413 -9.12 15.95 -4.50
CA ASN A 413 -9.44 14.54 -4.65
C ASN A 413 -8.56 13.91 -5.74
N PRO A 414 -7.29 13.59 -5.44
CA PRO A 414 -6.34 13.06 -6.43
C PRO A 414 -6.84 11.82 -7.19
N ALA A 415 -7.56 10.94 -6.51
CA ALA A 415 -8.14 9.74 -7.12
C ALA A 415 -9.17 10.05 -8.22
N LEU A 416 -9.84 11.19 -8.16
CA LEU A 416 -10.87 11.60 -9.14
C LEU A 416 -10.32 12.57 -10.20
N GLY A 417 -9.04 12.92 -10.13
CA GLY A 417 -8.43 14.00 -10.89
C GLY A 417 -7.57 13.58 -12.09
N LEU A 418 -6.46 14.29 -12.28
CA LEU A 418 -5.45 14.08 -13.32
C LEU A 418 -4.56 12.88 -12.99
N ARG A 419 -5.11 11.67 -13.20
CA ARG A 419 -4.43 10.39 -12.96
C ARG A 419 -4.43 9.47 -14.18
N GLY A 420 -3.46 8.56 -14.24
CA GLY A 420 -3.35 7.51 -15.26
C GLY A 420 -3.20 8.07 -16.66
N LEU A 421 -3.99 7.57 -17.62
CA LEU A 421 -3.97 8.04 -19.00
C LEU A 421 -4.19 9.56 -19.12
N ARG A 422 -4.90 10.18 -18.17
CA ARG A 422 -5.24 11.61 -18.23
C ARG A 422 -4.04 12.53 -18.00
N THR A 423 -2.97 12.03 -17.38
CA THR A 423 -1.72 12.79 -17.23
C THR A 423 -1.15 13.21 -18.58
N ALA A 424 -1.38 12.41 -19.64
CA ALA A 424 -0.98 12.71 -21.01
C ALA A 424 -1.69 13.94 -21.62
N ARG A 425 -2.74 14.49 -20.97
CA ARG A 425 -3.34 15.78 -21.36
C ARG A 425 -2.43 16.97 -21.04
N ARG A 426 -1.55 16.82 -20.04
CA ARG A 426 -0.54 17.82 -19.64
C ARG A 426 0.83 17.47 -20.20
N ARG A 427 1.21 16.19 -20.06
CA ARG A 427 2.52 15.65 -20.46
C ARG A 427 2.38 14.54 -21.49
N PRO A 428 1.94 14.87 -22.72
CA PRO A 428 1.80 13.87 -23.78
C PRO A 428 3.14 13.23 -24.13
N ASP A 429 4.24 13.97 -24.03
CA ASP A 429 5.61 13.54 -24.28
C ASP A 429 5.99 12.30 -23.47
N VAL A 430 5.66 12.26 -22.17
CA VAL A 430 5.98 11.11 -21.29
C VAL A 430 5.32 9.82 -21.78
N LEU A 431 4.05 9.90 -22.19
CA LEU A 431 3.35 8.74 -22.74
C LEU A 431 3.93 8.30 -24.08
N ASP A 432 4.31 9.23 -24.97
CA ASP A 432 4.93 8.89 -26.25
C ASP A 432 6.32 8.27 -26.06
N THR A 433 7.15 8.81 -25.17
CA THR A 433 8.45 8.24 -24.80
C THR A 433 8.26 6.80 -24.33
N GLN A 434 7.29 6.57 -23.43
CA GLN A 434 7.01 5.24 -22.91
C GLN A 434 6.53 4.27 -24.01
N LEU A 435 5.61 4.71 -24.88
CA LEU A 435 5.12 3.87 -25.98
C LEU A 435 6.24 3.51 -26.97
N ARG A 436 7.14 4.44 -27.30
CA ARG A 436 8.33 4.17 -28.12
C ARG A 436 9.26 3.17 -27.45
N ALA A 437 9.54 3.35 -26.15
CA ALA A 437 10.38 2.43 -25.39
C ALA A 437 9.81 1.00 -25.38
N ILE A 438 8.50 0.84 -25.12
CA ILE A 438 7.82 -0.46 -25.16
C ILE A 438 7.90 -1.05 -26.56
N ALA A 439 7.62 -0.27 -27.61
CA ALA A 439 7.67 -0.75 -28.99
C ALA A 439 9.07 -1.21 -29.39
N ARG A 440 10.10 -0.45 -29.01
CA ARG A 440 11.50 -0.78 -29.28
C ARG A 440 11.92 -2.07 -28.60
N ALA A 441 11.56 -2.24 -27.33
CA ALA A 441 11.83 -3.48 -26.59
C ALA A 441 11.06 -4.68 -27.17
N ALA A 442 9.79 -4.47 -27.57
CA ALA A 442 8.95 -5.50 -28.15
C ALA A 442 9.46 -5.97 -29.52
N ALA A 443 10.02 -5.08 -30.33
CA ALA A 443 10.55 -5.42 -31.66
C ALA A 443 11.70 -6.43 -31.64
N THR A 444 12.46 -6.49 -30.53
CA THR A 444 13.58 -7.41 -30.35
C THR A 444 13.23 -8.64 -29.52
N ALA A 445 12.03 -8.70 -28.93
CA ALA A 445 11.64 -9.76 -28.03
C ALA A 445 10.75 -10.81 -28.72
N PRO A 446 10.90 -12.11 -28.38
CA PRO A 446 10.02 -13.16 -28.89
C PRO A 446 8.61 -13.15 -28.29
N ALA A 447 8.36 -12.34 -27.25
CA ALA A 447 7.13 -12.31 -26.48
C ALA A 447 6.01 -11.54 -27.20
N GLU A 448 4.77 -11.99 -27.03
CA GLU A 448 3.59 -11.22 -27.47
C GLU A 448 3.33 -10.09 -26.46
N VAL A 449 3.75 -8.87 -26.83
CA VAL A 449 3.58 -7.69 -25.98
C VAL A 449 2.25 -7.01 -26.26
N THR A 450 1.47 -6.77 -25.21
CA THR A 450 0.26 -5.93 -25.25
C THR A 450 0.46 -4.71 -24.36
N VAL A 451 0.06 -3.53 -24.83
CA VAL A 451 0.09 -2.30 -24.02
C VAL A 451 -1.30 -1.94 -23.51
N LEU A 452 -1.38 -1.47 -22.26
CA LEU A 452 -2.62 -1.05 -21.59
C LEU A 452 -2.57 0.42 -21.15
N ALA A 453 -3.70 1.11 -21.32
CA ALA A 453 -3.94 2.40 -20.66
C ALA A 453 -4.67 2.22 -19.31
N PRO A 454 -4.17 2.80 -18.21
CA PRO A 454 -4.91 2.91 -16.95
C PRO A 454 -5.98 4.01 -17.00
N MET A 455 -6.94 3.97 -16.06
CA MET A 455 -7.94 5.03 -15.83
C MET A 455 -8.80 5.45 -17.04
N VAL A 456 -9.01 4.55 -18.00
CA VAL A 456 -9.89 4.80 -19.15
C VAL A 456 -11.34 4.89 -18.68
N SER A 457 -12.08 5.90 -19.14
CA SER A 457 -13.48 6.11 -18.76
C SER A 457 -14.45 6.11 -19.94
N THR A 458 -13.96 6.40 -21.15
CA THR A 458 -14.82 6.53 -22.34
C THR A 458 -14.29 5.73 -23.53
N PRO A 459 -15.16 5.32 -24.48
CA PRO A 459 -14.73 4.69 -25.73
C PRO A 459 -13.79 5.57 -26.56
N ARG A 460 -13.96 6.89 -26.49
CA ARG A 460 -13.07 7.83 -27.18
C ARG A 460 -11.65 7.77 -26.63
N GLU A 461 -11.48 7.77 -25.30
CA GLU A 461 -10.16 7.63 -24.68
C GLU A 461 -9.47 6.31 -25.07
N ALA A 462 -10.24 5.21 -25.13
CA ALA A 462 -9.73 3.92 -25.59
C ALA A 462 -9.28 3.96 -27.06
N ALA A 463 -10.10 4.54 -27.95
CA ALA A 463 -9.79 4.66 -29.37
C ALA A 463 -8.57 5.56 -29.63
N ASP A 464 -8.50 6.72 -28.96
CA ASP A 464 -7.39 7.66 -29.08
C ASP A 464 -6.07 7.02 -28.59
N PHE A 465 -6.12 6.30 -27.47
CA PHE A 465 -4.96 5.55 -26.97
C PHE A 465 -4.54 4.42 -27.93
N ALA A 466 -5.50 3.65 -28.46
CA ALA A 466 -5.21 2.57 -29.40
C ALA A 466 -4.59 3.07 -30.70
N ALA A 467 -5.09 4.18 -31.25
CA ALA A 467 -4.50 4.82 -32.41
C ALA A 467 -3.05 5.29 -32.11
N ARG A 468 -2.84 5.90 -30.95
CA ARG A 468 -1.52 6.39 -30.53
C ARG A 468 -0.51 5.25 -30.34
N ALA A 469 -0.88 4.18 -29.65
CA ALA A 469 -0.02 3.01 -29.44
C ALA A 469 0.32 2.31 -30.77
N ARG A 470 -0.66 2.12 -31.66
CA ARG A 470 -0.45 1.52 -32.98
C ARG A 470 0.46 2.36 -33.88
N ARG A 471 0.41 3.69 -33.78
CA ARG A 471 1.33 4.59 -34.49
C ARG A 471 2.80 4.35 -34.14
N HIS A 472 3.08 3.91 -32.91
CA HIS A 472 4.43 3.56 -32.45
C HIS A 472 4.81 2.10 -32.74
N GLY A 473 3.97 1.32 -33.43
CA GLY A 473 4.26 -0.07 -33.82
C GLY A 473 3.73 -1.14 -32.85
N LEU A 474 2.94 -0.77 -31.85
CA LEU A 474 2.33 -1.73 -30.91
C LEU A 474 1.03 -2.29 -31.49
N ALA A 475 1.08 -3.54 -31.97
CA ALA A 475 -0.05 -4.17 -32.64
C ALA A 475 -1.22 -4.50 -31.69
N ARG A 476 -0.91 -4.97 -30.47
CA ARG A 476 -1.87 -5.36 -29.45
C ARG A 476 -2.05 -4.25 -28.43
N VAL A 477 -3.28 -3.77 -28.29
CA VAL A 477 -3.64 -2.72 -27.35
C VAL A 477 -4.84 -3.15 -26.52
N GLY A 478 -4.80 -2.89 -25.22
CA GLY A 478 -5.95 -3.04 -24.34
C GLY A 478 -6.16 -1.82 -23.46
N VAL A 479 -7.15 -1.91 -22.58
CA VAL A 479 -7.38 -0.91 -21.54
C VAL A 479 -7.61 -1.58 -20.22
N MET A 480 -7.23 -0.88 -19.16
CA MET A 480 -7.67 -1.23 -17.82
C MET A 480 -9.12 -0.78 -17.62
N VAL A 481 -9.96 -1.68 -17.12
CA VAL A 481 -11.32 -1.36 -16.68
C VAL A 481 -11.29 -1.16 -15.18
N GLU A 482 -11.09 0.10 -14.81
CA GLU A 482 -10.92 0.55 -13.41
C GLU A 482 -12.02 1.53 -13.02
N VAL A 483 -12.78 2.05 -13.99
CA VAL A 483 -13.83 3.04 -13.80
C VAL A 483 -15.18 2.40 -14.11
N PRO A 484 -16.23 2.59 -13.28
CA PRO A 484 -17.55 1.99 -13.52
C PRO A 484 -18.12 2.31 -14.91
N ALA A 485 -17.92 3.52 -15.41
CA ALA A 485 -18.31 3.93 -16.76
C ALA A 485 -17.68 3.05 -17.86
N ALA A 486 -16.41 2.66 -17.68
CA ALA A 486 -15.71 1.77 -18.61
C ALA A 486 -16.29 0.34 -18.57
N ALA A 487 -16.66 -0.17 -17.39
CA ALA A 487 -17.30 -1.47 -17.26
C ALA A 487 -18.71 -1.49 -17.88
N LEU A 488 -19.48 -0.42 -17.71
CA LEU A 488 -20.81 -0.27 -18.31
C LEU A 488 -20.78 -0.19 -19.84
N LEU A 489 -19.69 0.35 -20.41
CA LEU A 489 -19.48 0.51 -21.85
C LEU A 489 -18.45 -0.47 -22.40
N ALA A 490 -18.20 -1.59 -21.72
CA ALA A 490 -17.13 -2.53 -22.07
C ALA A 490 -17.23 -3.06 -23.50
N ASP A 491 -18.44 -3.26 -24.02
CA ASP A 491 -18.70 -3.65 -25.41
C ASP A 491 -18.20 -2.59 -26.40
N ARG A 492 -18.41 -1.31 -26.11
CA ARG A 492 -17.94 -0.19 -26.93
C ARG A 492 -16.43 0.01 -26.84
N LEU A 493 -15.82 -0.21 -25.67
CA LEU A 493 -14.36 -0.15 -25.55
C LEU A 493 -13.71 -1.20 -26.47
N LEU A 494 -14.24 -2.43 -26.45
CA LEU A 494 -13.78 -3.56 -27.25
C LEU A 494 -13.91 -3.38 -28.76
N GLU A 495 -14.61 -2.36 -29.26
CA GLU A 495 -14.59 -2.02 -30.69
C GLU A 495 -13.21 -1.50 -31.14
N SER A 496 -12.46 -0.85 -30.24
CA SER A 496 -11.19 -0.20 -30.57
C SER A 496 -9.94 -0.95 -30.06
N VAL A 497 -10.11 -1.82 -29.06
CA VAL A 497 -9.02 -2.51 -28.35
C VAL A 497 -9.15 -4.03 -28.39
N ASP A 498 -8.06 -4.74 -28.14
CA ASP A 498 -7.92 -6.19 -28.29
C ASP A 498 -8.26 -6.97 -27.01
N LEU A 499 -8.19 -6.34 -25.84
CA LEU A 499 -8.53 -6.97 -24.56
C LEU A 499 -8.92 -5.95 -23.48
N LEU A 500 -9.61 -6.45 -22.45
CA LEU A 500 -9.89 -5.71 -21.21
C LEU A 500 -9.12 -6.33 -20.04
N ASN A 501 -8.58 -5.49 -19.17
CA ASN A 501 -7.98 -5.91 -17.91
C ASN A 501 -8.66 -5.21 -16.73
N VAL A 502 -9.41 -5.93 -15.92
CA VAL A 502 -10.19 -5.36 -14.83
C VAL A 502 -9.29 -5.14 -13.62
N GLY A 503 -9.10 -3.87 -13.27
CA GLY A 503 -8.40 -3.43 -12.06
C GLY A 503 -9.38 -3.33 -10.90
N THR A 504 -9.62 -4.46 -10.22
CA THR A 504 -10.69 -4.57 -9.19
C THR A 504 -10.54 -3.59 -8.03
N ASN A 505 -9.32 -3.25 -7.63
CA ASN A 505 -9.06 -2.32 -6.53
C ASN A 505 -9.62 -0.91 -6.80
N ASP A 506 -9.25 -0.30 -7.93
CA ASP A 506 -9.75 1.02 -8.33
C ASP A 506 -11.24 0.94 -8.73
N LEU A 507 -11.67 -0.16 -9.38
CA LEU A 507 -13.08 -0.34 -9.74
C LEU A 507 -14.00 -0.40 -8.53
N ALA A 508 -13.61 -1.10 -7.45
CA ALA A 508 -14.33 -1.14 -6.20
C ALA A 508 -14.40 0.25 -5.55
N GLN A 509 -13.25 0.94 -5.47
CA GLN A 509 -13.15 2.29 -4.92
C GLN A 509 -14.13 3.27 -5.58
N TYR A 510 -14.20 3.31 -6.92
CA TYR A 510 -15.12 4.23 -7.61
C TYR A 510 -16.56 3.73 -7.65
N ALA A 511 -16.79 2.41 -7.71
CA ALA A 511 -18.14 1.86 -7.71
C ALA A 511 -18.86 2.06 -6.37
N LEU A 512 -18.10 2.00 -5.27
CA LEU A 512 -18.63 2.08 -3.91
C LEU A 512 -18.26 3.39 -3.20
N ALA A 513 -17.62 4.31 -3.91
CA ALA A 513 -17.23 5.63 -3.43
C ALA A 513 -16.44 5.57 -2.10
N ALA A 514 -15.57 4.59 -1.97
CA ALA A 514 -14.76 4.36 -0.77
C ALA A 514 -13.27 4.46 -1.14
N ASP A 515 -12.56 5.41 -0.52
CA ASP A 515 -11.12 5.54 -0.73
C ASP A 515 -10.40 4.34 -0.10
N ARG A 516 -9.59 3.64 -0.90
CA ARG A 516 -8.78 2.51 -0.40
C ARG A 516 -7.74 2.92 0.62
N HIS A 517 -7.39 4.20 0.71
CA HIS A 517 -6.51 4.72 1.75
C HIS A 517 -7.23 4.97 3.08
N SER A 518 -8.56 4.90 3.10
CA SER A 518 -9.36 5.13 4.30
C SER A 518 -9.43 3.87 5.17
N GLY A 519 -8.88 3.98 6.39
CA GLY A 519 -8.97 3.02 7.50
C GLY A 519 -10.37 2.55 7.84
N ASP A 520 -11.35 3.42 7.57
CA ASP A 520 -12.68 3.34 8.15
C ASP A 520 -13.69 2.60 7.26
N LEU A 521 -13.36 2.33 6.00
CA LEU A 521 -14.28 1.75 4.99
C LEU A 521 -13.83 0.42 4.35
N PRO A 522 -13.11 -0.48 5.05
CA PRO A 522 -12.58 -1.70 4.43
C PRO A 522 -13.67 -2.71 4.01
N ASP A 523 -14.84 -2.69 4.66
CA ASP A 523 -15.97 -3.54 4.31
C ASP A 523 -16.53 -3.21 2.93
N LEU A 524 -16.55 -1.93 2.55
CA LEU A 524 -16.96 -1.49 1.20
C LEU A 524 -15.97 -1.91 0.12
N LEU A 525 -14.73 -2.25 0.46
CA LEU A 525 -13.70 -2.58 -0.52
C LEU A 525 -13.43 -4.09 -0.65
N ASP A 526 -14.27 -4.92 -0.02
CA ASP A 526 -14.19 -6.37 -0.16
C ASP A 526 -14.38 -6.79 -1.64
N PRO A 527 -13.47 -7.59 -2.23
CA PRO A 527 -13.61 -8.03 -3.62
C PRO A 527 -14.85 -8.90 -3.87
N TRP A 528 -15.50 -9.40 -2.82
CA TRP A 528 -16.76 -10.14 -2.88
C TRP A 528 -18.00 -9.25 -2.98
N GLN A 529 -17.85 -7.92 -2.98
CA GLN A 529 -18.97 -7.00 -3.11
C GLN A 529 -19.81 -7.30 -4.36
N PRO A 530 -21.13 -7.55 -4.25
CA PRO A 530 -21.96 -7.93 -5.38
C PRO A 530 -21.92 -6.91 -6.52
N ALA A 531 -21.91 -5.61 -6.21
CA ALA A 531 -21.81 -4.56 -7.22
C ALA A 531 -20.54 -4.68 -8.07
N LEU A 532 -19.39 -4.98 -7.45
CA LEU A 532 -18.14 -5.22 -8.16
C LEU A 532 -18.23 -6.46 -9.05
N LEU A 533 -18.79 -7.56 -8.54
CA LEU A 533 -18.97 -8.80 -9.31
C LEU A 533 -19.89 -8.59 -10.52
N HIS A 534 -20.95 -7.78 -10.40
CA HIS A 534 -21.82 -7.40 -11.53
C HIS A 534 -21.05 -6.61 -12.59
N LEU A 535 -20.15 -5.70 -12.21
CA LEU A 535 -19.32 -4.95 -13.15
C LEU A 535 -18.31 -5.87 -13.87
N VAL A 536 -17.69 -6.81 -13.14
CA VAL A 536 -16.83 -7.84 -13.74
C VAL A 536 -17.61 -8.72 -14.73
N ALA A 537 -18.82 -9.15 -14.34
CA ALA A 537 -19.70 -9.95 -15.19
C ALA A 537 -20.04 -9.24 -16.51
N ARG A 538 -20.31 -7.92 -16.45
CA ARG A 538 -20.56 -7.09 -17.64
C ARG A 538 -19.35 -7.05 -18.58
N CYS A 539 -18.15 -6.91 -18.02
CA CYS A 539 -16.92 -6.94 -18.82
C CYS A 539 -16.69 -8.30 -19.47
N ALA A 540 -16.85 -9.38 -18.70
CA ALA A 540 -16.70 -10.76 -19.18
C ALA A 540 -17.70 -11.08 -20.30
N GLU A 541 -18.96 -10.68 -20.15
CA GLU A 541 -20.00 -10.84 -21.17
C GLU A 541 -19.67 -10.07 -22.46
N ALA A 542 -19.20 -8.83 -22.33
CA ALA A 542 -18.75 -8.03 -23.47
C ALA A 542 -17.56 -8.68 -24.21
N GLY A 543 -16.56 -9.15 -23.46
CA GLY A 543 -15.41 -9.87 -24.01
C GLY A 543 -15.81 -11.14 -24.75
N ARG A 544 -16.69 -11.95 -24.14
CA ARG A 544 -17.24 -13.16 -24.74
C ARG A 544 -17.97 -12.87 -26.06
N ARG A 545 -18.81 -11.83 -26.11
CA ARG A 545 -19.50 -11.40 -27.33
C ARG A 545 -18.55 -10.92 -28.42
N ALA A 546 -17.48 -10.24 -28.05
CA ALA A 546 -16.47 -9.73 -28.99
C ALA A 546 -15.42 -10.79 -29.40
N GLY A 547 -15.41 -11.97 -28.76
CA GLY A 547 -14.35 -12.97 -28.93
C GLY A 547 -12.99 -12.49 -28.42
N LYS A 548 -12.96 -11.57 -27.44
CA LYS A 548 -11.75 -10.93 -26.91
C LYS A 548 -11.55 -11.28 -25.44
N PRO A 549 -10.30 -11.51 -25.00
CA PRO A 549 -10.03 -11.93 -23.63
C PRO A 549 -10.32 -10.83 -22.62
N VAL A 550 -10.77 -11.25 -21.44
CA VAL A 550 -10.92 -10.41 -20.26
C VAL A 550 -10.01 -10.98 -19.18
N CYS A 551 -9.12 -10.14 -18.69
CA CYS A 551 -8.25 -10.42 -17.56
C CYS A 551 -8.82 -9.76 -16.30
N VAL A 552 -8.71 -10.42 -15.15
CA VAL A 552 -8.85 -9.76 -13.84
C VAL A 552 -7.47 -9.79 -13.19
N CYS A 553 -7.03 -8.65 -12.65
CA CYS A 553 -5.75 -8.53 -11.98
C CYS A 553 -5.90 -8.07 -10.52
N GLY A 554 -4.86 -8.31 -9.73
CA GLY A 554 -4.77 -7.85 -8.35
C GLY A 554 -5.29 -8.87 -7.35
N GLU A 555 -5.83 -8.39 -6.23
CA GLU A 555 -6.18 -9.22 -5.08
C GLU A 555 -7.35 -10.15 -5.36
N ALA A 556 -8.37 -9.69 -6.10
CA ALA A 556 -9.50 -10.53 -6.47
C ALA A 556 -9.07 -11.76 -7.29
N ALA A 557 -8.08 -11.61 -8.17
CA ALA A 557 -7.53 -12.71 -8.96
C ALA A 557 -6.63 -13.64 -8.13
N ALA A 558 -6.11 -13.17 -7.00
CA ALA A 558 -5.23 -13.91 -6.10
C ALA A 558 -6.00 -14.71 -5.03
N ASP A 559 -7.30 -14.45 -4.82
CA ASP A 559 -8.15 -15.18 -3.89
C ASP A 559 -8.55 -16.56 -4.46
N PRO A 560 -8.09 -17.68 -3.87
CA PRO A 560 -8.42 -19.01 -4.35
C PRO A 560 -9.93 -19.29 -4.37
N LEU A 561 -10.70 -18.76 -3.43
CA LEU A 561 -12.14 -19.00 -3.32
C LEU A 561 -12.92 -18.17 -4.34
N LEU A 562 -12.44 -16.97 -4.67
CA LEU A 562 -13.07 -16.09 -5.64
C LEU A 562 -12.73 -16.45 -7.09
N ALA A 563 -11.55 -17.05 -7.34
CA ALA A 563 -11.12 -17.43 -8.68
C ALA A 563 -12.14 -18.30 -9.46
N PRO A 564 -12.74 -19.37 -8.90
CA PRO A 564 -13.82 -20.12 -9.56
C PRO A 564 -15.04 -19.27 -9.90
N VAL A 565 -15.40 -18.31 -9.04
CA VAL A 565 -16.50 -17.37 -9.31
C VAL A 565 -16.15 -16.48 -10.50
N LEU A 566 -14.96 -15.89 -10.55
CA LEU A 566 -14.51 -15.06 -11.68
C LEU A 566 -14.50 -15.84 -13.00
N VAL A 567 -14.00 -17.07 -12.98
CA VAL A 567 -14.05 -17.98 -14.15
C VAL A 567 -15.49 -18.28 -14.55
N GLY A 568 -16.37 -18.52 -13.57
CA GLY A 568 -17.80 -18.72 -13.78
C GLY A 568 -18.52 -17.51 -14.40
N LEU A 569 -18.05 -16.29 -14.11
CA LEU A 569 -18.52 -15.06 -14.76
C LEU A 569 -18.06 -14.94 -16.22
N GLY A 570 -17.09 -15.74 -16.66
CA GLY A 570 -16.53 -15.73 -18.01
C GLY A 570 -15.18 -15.03 -18.13
N VAL A 571 -14.49 -14.75 -17.02
CA VAL A 571 -13.13 -14.21 -17.05
C VAL A 571 -12.17 -15.27 -17.61
N THR A 572 -11.39 -14.90 -18.62
CA THR A 572 -10.50 -15.82 -19.35
C THR A 572 -9.08 -15.87 -18.79
N ARG A 573 -8.64 -14.81 -18.10
CA ARG A 573 -7.28 -14.68 -17.54
C ARG A 573 -7.32 -14.15 -16.11
N LEU A 574 -6.49 -14.70 -15.25
CA LEU A 574 -6.31 -14.22 -13.87
C LEU A 574 -4.84 -13.87 -13.66
N SER A 575 -4.56 -12.62 -13.29
CA SER A 575 -3.20 -12.12 -13.07
C SER A 575 -2.95 -11.79 -11.60
N MET A 576 -1.97 -12.47 -10.99
CA MET A 576 -1.71 -12.43 -9.56
C MET A 576 -0.21 -12.51 -9.25
N SER A 577 0.18 -12.29 -7.99
CA SER A 577 1.57 -12.53 -7.57
C SER A 577 1.93 -14.03 -7.67
N ALA A 578 3.20 -14.33 -7.88
CA ALA A 578 3.68 -15.70 -8.01
C ALA A 578 3.34 -16.59 -6.79
N ARG A 579 3.27 -15.98 -5.60
CA ARG A 579 2.91 -16.65 -4.34
C ARG A 579 1.47 -17.16 -4.31
N ALA A 580 0.52 -16.43 -4.92
CA ALA A 580 -0.90 -16.80 -4.90
C ALA A 580 -1.25 -17.89 -5.92
N LEU A 581 -0.47 -17.96 -7.02
CA LEU A 581 -0.75 -18.81 -8.18
C LEU A 581 -0.94 -20.30 -7.84
N PRO A 582 -0.13 -20.97 -6.97
CA PRO A 582 -0.35 -22.37 -6.64
C PRO A 582 -1.68 -22.65 -5.95
N ALA A 583 -2.10 -21.78 -5.03
CA ALA A 583 -3.35 -21.94 -4.29
C ALA A 583 -4.56 -21.74 -5.19
N VAL A 584 -4.55 -20.70 -6.03
CA VAL A 584 -5.60 -20.44 -7.02
C VAL A 584 -5.71 -21.61 -8.00
N ARG A 585 -4.58 -22.09 -8.52
CA ARG A 585 -4.53 -23.24 -9.42
C ARG A 585 -5.13 -24.50 -8.78
N ALA A 586 -4.73 -24.81 -7.55
CA ALA A 586 -5.21 -25.97 -6.84
C ALA A 586 -6.72 -25.90 -6.55
N ASN A 587 -7.25 -24.71 -6.26
CA ASN A 587 -8.67 -24.55 -6.00
C ASN A 587 -9.52 -24.61 -7.27
N LEU A 588 -9.07 -23.99 -8.37
CA LEU A 588 -9.74 -24.09 -9.68
C LEU A 588 -9.89 -25.53 -10.17
N ALA A 589 -8.87 -26.36 -9.95
CA ALA A 589 -8.88 -27.77 -10.36
C ALA A 589 -9.90 -28.65 -9.61
N ARG A 590 -10.61 -28.13 -8.60
CA ARG A 590 -11.64 -28.84 -7.83
C ARG A 590 -13.03 -28.76 -8.44
N TYR A 591 -13.28 -27.77 -9.29
CA TYR A 591 -14.61 -27.44 -9.79
C TYR A 591 -14.62 -27.55 -11.31
N ASP A 592 -15.70 -28.09 -11.88
CA ASP A 592 -15.92 -27.98 -13.33
C ASP A 592 -16.43 -26.58 -13.71
N LEU A 593 -16.45 -26.25 -15.00
CA LEU A 593 -16.91 -24.93 -15.46
C LEU A 593 -18.40 -24.69 -15.15
N ALA A 594 -19.24 -25.72 -15.18
CA ALA A 594 -20.67 -25.59 -14.87
C ALA A 594 -20.89 -25.22 -13.40
N GLU A 595 -20.09 -25.77 -12.51
CA GLU A 595 -20.04 -25.45 -11.09
C GLU A 595 -19.54 -24.05 -10.84
N CYS A 596 -18.43 -23.65 -11.47
CA CYS A 596 -17.95 -22.27 -11.46
C CYS A 596 -19.08 -21.28 -11.81
N ARG A 597 -19.86 -21.57 -12.86
CA ARG A 597 -21.02 -20.76 -13.27
C ARG A 597 -22.14 -20.73 -12.20
N ARG A 598 -22.44 -21.85 -11.55
CA ARG A 598 -23.41 -21.90 -10.44
C ARG A 598 -22.92 -21.07 -9.25
N MET A 599 -21.65 -21.21 -8.87
CA MET A 599 -21.03 -20.41 -7.81
C MET A 599 -21.14 -18.91 -8.11
N ALA A 600 -20.85 -18.52 -9.36
CA ALA A 600 -20.98 -17.14 -9.80
C ALA A 600 -22.42 -16.62 -9.75
N GLY A 601 -23.39 -17.40 -10.21
CA GLY A 601 -24.82 -17.05 -10.09
C GLY A 601 -25.26 -16.86 -8.63
N ARG A 602 -24.80 -17.72 -7.72
CA ARG A 602 -25.07 -17.59 -6.28
C ARG A 602 -24.43 -16.34 -5.68
N ALA A 603 -23.18 -16.04 -6.04
CA ALA A 603 -22.48 -14.83 -5.59
C ALA A 603 -23.18 -13.54 -6.07
N LEU A 604 -23.60 -13.49 -7.34
CA LEU A 604 -24.33 -12.35 -7.92
C LEU A 604 -25.72 -12.12 -7.29
N SER A 605 -26.31 -13.17 -6.71
CA SER A 605 -27.62 -13.09 -6.02
C SER A 605 -27.55 -12.59 -4.57
N ALA A 606 -26.34 -12.40 -4.04
CA ALA A 606 -26.14 -11.98 -2.67
C ALA A 606 -26.39 -10.48 -2.49
N SER A 607 -26.78 -10.08 -1.28
CA SER A 607 -27.02 -8.69 -0.90
C SER A 607 -25.78 -7.98 -0.35
N ASP A 608 -24.76 -8.74 0.07
CA ASP A 608 -23.50 -8.22 0.61
C ASP A 608 -22.34 -9.20 0.36
N ALA A 609 -21.11 -8.75 0.62
CA ALA A 609 -19.88 -9.51 0.39
C ALA A 609 -19.77 -10.80 1.21
N ALA A 610 -20.18 -10.79 2.48
CA ALA A 610 -20.12 -11.96 3.34
C ALA A 610 -21.08 -13.06 2.83
N GLN A 611 -22.31 -12.66 2.50
CA GLN A 611 -23.30 -13.53 1.92
C GLN A 611 -22.86 -14.05 0.54
N ALA A 612 -22.20 -13.23 -0.29
CA ALA A 612 -21.66 -13.65 -1.58
C ALA A 612 -20.66 -14.80 -1.41
N ARG A 613 -19.72 -14.65 -0.46
CA ARG A 613 -18.72 -15.67 -0.11
C ARG A 613 -19.35 -16.95 0.39
N THR A 614 -20.27 -16.86 1.35
CA THR A 614 -20.95 -18.04 1.92
C THR A 614 -21.79 -18.76 0.87
N ARG A 615 -22.58 -18.04 0.07
CA ARG A 615 -23.44 -18.64 -0.97
C ARG A 615 -22.62 -19.26 -2.09
N ALA A 616 -21.49 -18.67 -2.49
CA ALA A 616 -20.63 -19.25 -3.50
C ALA A 616 -20.11 -20.64 -3.08
N GLY A 617 -19.69 -20.79 -1.81
CA GLY A 617 -19.18 -22.05 -1.26
C GLY A 617 -20.25 -23.08 -0.85
N SER A 618 -21.53 -22.70 -0.79
CA SER A 618 -22.64 -23.61 -0.45
C SER A 618 -23.11 -24.35 -1.70
N GLY A 619 -22.41 -25.42 -2.10
CA GLY A 619 -22.70 -26.21 -3.30
C GLY A 619 -22.28 -27.65 -3.17
#